data_AF-A0A529T3D6-F1
#
_entry.id   AF-A0A529T3D6-F1
#
_cell.length_a   1.000
_cell.length_b   1.000
_cell.length_c   1.000
_cell.angle_alpha   90.00
_cell.angle_beta   90.00
_cell.angle_gamma   90.00
#
_symmetry.space_group_name_H-M   'P 1'
#
loop_
_entity.id
_entity.type
_entity.pdbx_description
1 polymer ?
#
loop_
_entity_poly.entity_id
_entity_poly.type
_entity_poly.pdbx_seq_one_letter_code
_entity_poly.pdbx_strand_id
1 'polypeptide(L)' 'MEDRIRIRSEEVLSDDWAVLKKTVLDYRRRDGRWETQIRQTYDRGDGAVILPFDPRRQT' A
#
# COMPACT_ATOMS: atom_id res chain seq x y z
N MET A 1 5.99 -20.55 0.97
CA MET A 1 4.96 -19.58 1.39
C MET A 1 4.00 -19.47 0.22
N GLU A 2 2.78 -19.99 0.32
CA GLU A 2 1.87 -19.96 -0.83
C GLU A 2 1.43 -18.52 -1.12
N ASP A 3 1.46 -18.13 -2.38
CA ASP A 3 1.10 -16.79 -2.81
C ASP A 3 -0.41 -16.53 -2.59
N ARG A 4 -0.73 -15.52 -1.77
CA ARG A 4 -2.11 -15.16 -1.39
C ARG A 4 -2.69 -14.02 -2.21
N ILE A 5 -1.89 -13.46 -3.11
CA ILE A 5 -2.25 -12.29 -3.91
C ILE A 5 -2.05 -12.64 -5.38
N ARG A 6 -3.00 -12.26 -6.23
CA ARG A 6 -2.86 -12.30 -7.69
C ARG A 6 -3.28 -10.96 -8.25
N ILE A 7 -2.38 -10.25 -8.91
CA ILE A 7 -2.73 -9.00 -9.59
C ILE A 7 -3.42 -9.33 -10.91
N ARG A 8 -4.63 -8.79 -11.10
CA ARG A 8 -5.43 -8.96 -12.32
C ARG A 8 -5.18 -7.83 -13.30
N SER A 9 -5.19 -6.59 -12.81
CA SER A 9 -4.90 -5.41 -13.62
C SER A 9 -4.50 -4.23 -12.73
N GLU A 10 -3.81 -3.29 -13.37
CA GLU A 10 -3.49 -1.99 -12.80
C GLU A 10 -3.86 -0.90 -13.82
N GLU A 11 -4.44 0.18 -13.33
CA GLU A 11 -4.85 1.34 -14.10
C GLU A 11 -4.32 2.59 -13.41
N VAL A 12 -3.58 3.43 -14.13
CA VAL A 12 -3.20 4.75 -13.64
C VAL A 12 -4.42 5.66 -13.74
N LEU A 13 -4.90 6.16 -12.60
CA LEU A 13 -6.01 7.10 -12.51
C LEU A 13 -5.55 8.56 -12.56
N SER A 14 -4.32 8.83 -12.09
CA SER A 14 -3.68 10.14 -12.10
C SER A 14 -2.16 9.94 -11.99
N ASP A 15 -1.41 10.74 -12.74
CA ASP A 15 0.06 10.76 -12.76
C ASP A 15 0.50 12.22 -12.92
N ASP A 16 0.56 12.92 -11.78
CA ASP A 16 0.99 14.32 -11.70
C ASP A 16 2.10 14.43 -10.65
N TRP A 17 1.89 15.15 -9.54
CA TRP A 17 2.87 15.19 -8.45
C TRP A 17 3.14 13.80 -7.82
N ALA A 18 2.14 12.92 -7.82
CA ALA A 18 2.22 11.55 -7.31
C ALA A 18 1.25 10.65 -8.09
N VAL A 19 1.52 9.34 -8.08
CA VAL A 19 0.78 8.37 -8.90
C VAL A 19 -0.39 7.76 -8.13
N LEU A 20 -1.61 7.97 -8.63
CA LEU A 20 -2.79 7.23 -8.18
C LEU A 20 -3.00 6.02 -9.10
N LYS A 21 -2.95 4.82 -8.53
CA LYS A 21 -3.26 3.58 -9.24
C LYS A 21 -4.51 2.93 -8.69
N LYS A 22 -5.29 2.31 -9.56
CA LYS A 22 -6.34 1.36 -9.22
C LYS A 22 -5.85 -0.04 -9.55
N THR A 23 -5.74 -0.89 -8.55
CA THR A 23 -5.33 -2.29 -8.69
C THR A 23 -6.54 -3.19 -8.46
N VAL A 24 -6.80 -4.09 -9.41
CA VAL A 24 -7.74 -5.20 -9.25
C VAL A 24 -6.92 -6.43 -8.89
N LEU A 25 -7.23 -7.08 -7.78
CA LEU A 25 -6.47 -8.23 -7.28
C LEU A 25 -7.40 -9.32 -6.75
N ASP A 26 -7.00 -10.57 -6.90
CA ASP A 26 -7.60 -11.67 -6.16
C ASP A 26 -6.80 -11.92 -4.88
N TYR A 27 -7.50 -11.94 -3.77
CA TYR A 27 -6.94 -12.24 -2.45
C TYR A 27 -7.50 -13.54 -1.92
N ARG A 28 -6.60 -14.45 -1.50
CA ARG A 28 -6.99 -15.67 -0.81
C ARG A 28 -7.17 -15.40 0.68
N ARG A 29 -8.43 -15.39 1.11
CA ARG A 29 -8.84 -15.24 2.51
C ARG A 29 -8.31 -16.40 3.37
N ARG A 30 -8.34 -16.22 4.69
CA ARG A 30 -7.82 -17.22 5.64
C ARG A 30 -8.60 -18.54 5.59
N ASP A 31 -9.86 -18.50 5.18
CA ASP A 31 -10.74 -19.65 4.96
C ASP A 31 -10.49 -20.36 3.61
N GLY A 32 -9.47 -19.93 2.86
CA GLY A 32 -9.10 -20.52 1.56
C GLY A 32 -9.91 -20.00 0.37
N ARG A 33 -10.96 -19.21 0.59
CA ARG A 33 -11.77 -18.64 -0.50
C ARG A 33 -11.04 -17.51 -1.20
N TRP A 34 -11.22 -17.44 -2.51
CA TRP A 34 -10.76 -16.32 -3.32
C TRP A 34 -11.83 -15.24 -3.38
N GLU A 35 -11.39 -13.99 -3.33
CA GLU A 35 -12.22 -12.81 -3.51
C GLU A 35 -11.48 -11.80 -4.39
N THR A 36 -12.19 -11.18 -5.33
CA THR A 36 -11.68 -10.05 -6.09
C THR A 36 -11.89 -8.76 -5.32
N GLN A 37 -10.82 -7.99 -5.15
CA GLN A 37 -10.81 -6.70 -4.48
C GLN A 37 -10.33 -5.60 -5.43
N ILE A 38 -10.83 -4.38 -5.22
CA ILE A 38 -10.36 -3.17 -5.89
C ILE A 38 -9.72 -2.27 -4.84
N ARG A 39 -8.51 -1.82 -5.10
CA ARG A 39 -7.76 -0.89 -4.23
C ARG A 39 -7.29 0.29 -5.05
N GLN A 40 -7.41 1.48 -4.47
CA GLN A 40 -6.71 2.65 -4.96
C GLN A 40 -5.52 2.92 -4.05
N THR A 41 -4.33 2.99 -4.63
CA THR A 41 -3.07 3.26 -3.92
C THR A 41 -2.49 4.55 -4.45
N TYR A 42 -2.15 5.47 -3.54
CA TYR A 42 -1.54 6.73 -3.90
C TYR A 42 -0.07 6.72 -3.49
N ASP A 43 0.78 6.59 -4.49
CA ASP A 43 2.23 6.51 -4.37
C ASP A 43 2.81 7.93 -4.30
N ARG A 44 3.17 8.37 -3.08
CA ARG A 44 3.77 9.69 -2.78
C ARG A 44 5.29 9.61 -2.57
N GLY A 45 5.91 8.47 -2.85
CA GLY A 45 7.27 8.18 -2.43
C GLY A 45 7.41 7.95 -0.91
N ASP A 46 8.65 7.76 -0.48
CA ASP A 46 9.00 7.48 0.92
C ASP A 46 9.35 8.76 1.70
N GLY A 47 9.22 8.69 3.02
CA GLY A 47 9.59 9.78 3.93
C GLY A 47 10.57 9.33 5.00
N ALA A 48 11.28 10.28 5.59
CA ALA A 48 12.14 10.08 6.75
C ALA A 48 11.65 10.94 7.93
N VAL A 49 11.76 10.41 9.14
CA VAL A 49 11.41 11.12 10.38
C VAL A 49 12.53 10.94 11.41
N ILE A 50 12.78 11.99 12.18
CA ILE A 50 13.63 11.98 13.36
C ILE A 50 12.79 12.40 14.55
N LEU A 51 12.99 11.76 15.71
CA LEU A 51 12.48 12.22 16.98
C LEU A 51 13.62 12.94 17.72
N PRO A 52 13.64 14.28 17.76
CA PRO A 52 14.55 15.00 18.62
C PRO A 52 14.23 14.69 20.09
N PHE A 53 15.27 14.48 20.90
CA PHE A 53 15.12 14.20 22.32
C PHE A 53 16.24 14.88 23.11
N ASP A 54 15.87 15.64 24.14
CA ASP A 54 16.77 16.20 25.14
C ASP A 54 16.77 15.29 26.39
N PRO A 55 17.87 14.54 26.65
CA PRO A 55 17.93 13.62 27.79
C PRO A 55 17.91 14.33 29.15
N ARG A 56 18.24 15.63 29.23
CA ARG A 56 18.22 16.39 30.49
C ARG A 56 16.81 16.82 30.84
N ARG A 57 15.98 17.10 29.83
CA ARG A 57 14.58 17.52 30.00
C ARG A 57 13.59 16.37 29.90
N GLN A 58 14.05 15.19 29.45
CA GLN A 58 13.21 14.02 29.15
C GLN A 58 12.08 14.34 28.17
N THR A 59 12.36 15.19 27.19
CA THR A 59 11.41 15.66 26.17
C THR A 59 12.07 15.70 24.81
#